data_AF-A0A5B7RJ43-F1
#
_entry.id   AF-A0A5B7RJ43-F1
#
_cell.length_a   1.000
_cell.length_b   1.000
_cell.length_c   1.000
_cell.angle_alpha   90.00
_cell.angle_beta   90.00
_cell.angle_gamma   90.00
#
_symmetry.space_group_name_H-M   'P 1'
#
loop_
_entity.id
_entity.type
_entity.pdbx_description
1 polymer ?
#
loop_
_entity_poly.entity_id
_entity_poly.type
_entity_poly.pdbx_seq_one_letter_code
_entity_poly.pdbx_strand_id
1 'polypeptide(L)'
;MPTWKVPSGPRGKGFVMYRRPHASAVDPDTGEQYDDLVIIVTPTEAEKAALVDDAATPFFTIDHFDGYAAVLVQQSRLGELGRDELAEIITDAWATRAPKRLVKEHLGDG
;
A
#
# COMPACT_ATOMS: atom_id res chain seq x y z
N MET A 1 -0.87 10.91 -12.05
CA MET A 1 -0.65 9.65 -11.30
C MET A 1 -1.20 9.84 -9.91
N PRO A 2 -2.32 9.18 -9.56
CA PRO A 2 -2.97 9.44 -8.29
C PRO A 2 -2.05 9.01 -7.13
N THR A 3 -1.89 9.91 -6.18
CA THR A 3 -1.26 9.63 -4.89
C THR A 3 -2.25 10.11 -3.86
N TRP A 4 -2.74 9.19 -3.06
CA TRP A 4 -3.64 9.50 -1.97
C TRP A 4 -2.80 9.91 -0.77
N LYS A 5 -3.08 11.11 -0.26
CA LYS A 5 -2.32 11.75 0.80
C LYS A 5 -3.22 12.15 1.96
N VAL A 6 -2.66 12.11 3.17
CA VAL A 6 -3.32 12.61 4.38
C VAL A 6 -2.37 13.52 5.19
N PRO A 7 -2.84 14.70 5.65
CA PRO A 7 -4.04 15.40 5.18
C PRO A 7 -3.96 15.67 3.67
N SER A 8 -5.09 15.97 3.03
CA SER A 8 -5.08 16.33 1.61
C SER A 8 -4.20 17.57 1.36
N GLY A 9 -3.51 17.60 0.22
CA GLY A 9 -2.73 18.75 -0.23
C GLY A 9 -1.20 18.51 -0.31
N PRO A 10 -0.42 19.56 -0.59
CA PRO A 10 1.01 19.44 -0.93
C PRO A 10 1.86 18.84 0.18
N ARG A 11 1.50 19.10 1.44
CA ARG A 11 2.21 18.63 2.64
C ARG A 11 1.69 17.29 3.19
N GLY A 12 0.69 16.71 2.55
CA GLY A 12 0.15 15.42 2.93
C GLY A 12 1.17 14.29 2.76
N LYS A 13 1.10 13.30 3.64
CA LYS A 13 1.90 12.08 3.54
C LYS A 13 1.15 11.06 2.67
N GLY A 14 1.83 10.45 1.71
CA GLY A 14 1.27 9.40 0.87
C GLY A 14 1.04 8.12 1.67
N PHE A 15 -0.15 7.53 1.53
CA PHE A 15 -0.48 6.23 2.11
C PHE A 15 -0.84 5.19 1.04
N VAL A 16 -1.35 5.65 -0.11
CA VAL A 16 -1.47 4.87 -1.35
C VAL A 16 -0.83 5.67 -2.48
N MET A 17 0.08 5.07 -3.24
CA MET A 17 0.89 5.79 -4.23
C MET A 17 1.10 4.96 -5.49
N TYR A 18 0.80 5.52 -6.66
CA TYR A 18 1.23 4.89 -7.92
C TYR A 18 2.76 4.76 -7.97
N ARG A 19 3.24 3.56 -8.31
CA ARG A 19 4.65 3.27 -8.59
C ARG A 19 4.82 3.25 -10.09
N ARG A 20 5.59 4.22 -10.61
CA ARG A 20 5.97 4.23 -12.03
C ARG A 20 6.79 2.97 -12.35
N PRO A 21 6.75 2.49 -13.61
CA PRO A 21 7.69 1.49 -14.10
C PRO A 21 9.12 1.81 -13.69
N HIS A 22 9.82 0.82 -13.17
CA HIS A 22 11.19 0.96 -12.71
C HIS A 22 11.93 -0.37 -12.80
N ALA A 23 13.23 -0.32 -13.08
CA ALA A 23 14.08 -1.51 -13.19
C ALA A 23 14.17 -2.36 -11.90
N SER A 24 13.76 -1.82 -10.75
CA SER A 24 13.68 -2.57 -9.49
C SER A 24 12.38 -3.37 -9.32
N ALA A 25 11.41 -3.21 -10.23
CA ALA A 25 10.09 -3.80 -10.15
C ALA A 25 9.76 -4.40 -11.53
N VAL A 26 10.28 -5.61 -11.74
CA VAL A 26 10.18 -6.36 -12.99
C VAL A 26 9.35 -7.61 -12.72
N ASP A 27 8.44 -7.91 -13.62
CA ASP A 27 7.66 -9.12 -13.58
C ASP A 27 8.58 -10.32 -13.88
N PRO A 28 8.70 -11.30 -12.96
CA PRO A 28 9.59 -12.43 -13.15
C PRO A 28 9.15 -13.36 -14.30
N ASP A 29 7.87 -13.36 -14.66
CA ASP A 29 7.32 -14.24 -15.69
C ASP A 29 7.54 -13.66 -17.10
N THR A 30 7.48 -12.33 -17.23
CA THR A 30 7.60 -11.65 -18.54
C THR A 30 8.95 -10.98 -18.76
N GLY A 31 9.66 -10.61 -17.68
CA GLY A 31 10.87 -9.79 -17.73
C GLY A 31 10.61 -8.30 -18.00
N GLU A 32 9.35 -7.87 -18.07
CA GLU A 32 8.97 -6.48 -18.29
C GLU A 32 8.81 -5.72 -16.97
N GLN A 33 9.00 -4.40 -16.99
CA GLN A 33 8.70 -3.58 -15.81
C GLN A 33 7.19 -3.53 -15.62
N TYR A 34 6.74 -3.71 -14.38
CA TYR A 34 5.32 -3.50 -14.09
C TYR A 34 4.92 -2.04 -14.36
N ASP A 35 3.74 -1.84 -14.95
CA ASP A 35 3.24 -0.51 -15.31
C ASP A 35 1.98 -0.08 -14.55
N ASP A 36 1.40 -0.98 -13.76
CA ASP A 36 0.16 -0.77 -13.02
C ASP A 36 0.31 -0.88 -11.49
N LEU A 37 1.52 -0.75 -10.95
CA LEU A 37 1.74 -0.91 -9.52
C LEU A 37 1.23 0.23 -8.66
N VAL A 38 0.69 -0.15 -7.51
CA VAL A 38 0.39 0.73 -6.38
C VAL A 38 1.18 0.28 -5.16
N ILE A 39 1.70 1.26 -4.43
CA ILE A 39 2.32 1.09 -3.11
C ILE A 39 1.26 1.39 -2.07
N ILE A 40 1.11 0.49 -1.10
CA ILE A 40 0.28 0.71 0.09
C ILE A 40 1.19 0.65 1.32
N VAL A 41 1.18 1.72 2.11
CA VAL A 41 1.95 1.77 3.36
C VAL A 41 1.30 0.85 4.38
N THR A 42 2.09 0.08 5.12
CA THR A 42 1.61 -0.71 6.24
C THR A 42 2.02 -0.05 7.56
N PRO A 43 1.31 -0.28 8.67
CA PRO A 43 1.70 0.30 9.96
C PRO A 43 3.07 -0.21 10.44
N THR A 44 3.42 -1.46 10.14
CA THR A 44 4.68 -2.10 10.50
C THR A 44 5.24 -3.01 9.39
N GLU A 45 6.52 -3.39 9.52
CA GLU A 45 7.12 -4.43 8.66
C GLU A 45 6.53 -5.82 8.92
N ALA A 46 6.01 -6.08 10.12
CA ALA A 46 5.34 -7.34 10.44
C ALA A 46 4.00 -7.48 9.68
N GLU A 47 3.21 -6.40 9.58
CA GLU A 47 1.99 -6.41 8.77
C GLU A 47 2.28 -6.47 7.28
N LYS A 48 3.37 -5.85 6.82
CA LYS A 48 3.86 -6.05 5.45
C LYS A 48 4.13 -7.54 5.20
N ALA A 49 4.87 -8.20 6.08
CA ALA A 49 5.19 -9.62 5.95
C ALA A 49 3.91 -10.47 5.97
N ALA A 50 2.98 -10.21 6.90
CA ALA A 50 1.72 -10.94 6.98
C ALA A 50 0.90 -10.87 5.68
N LEU A 51 0.81 -9.69 5.06
CA LEU A 51 0.14 -9.54 3.77
C LEU A 51 0.88 -10.27 2.65
N VAL A 52 2.20 -10.14 2.57
CA VAL A 52 3.00 -10.75 1.50
C VAL A 52 3.07 -12.28 1.60
N ASP A 53 3.11 -12.83 2.82
CA ASP A 53 3.21 -14.26 3.06
C ASP A 53 1.86 -14.98 2.92
N ASP A 54 0.74 -14.25 2.95
CA ASP A 54 -0.58 -14.80 2.72
C ASP A 54 -0.86 -14.97 1.21
N ALA A 55 -0.85 -16.22 0.77
CA ALA A 55 -1.11 -16.62 -0.61
C ALA A 55 -2.54 -16.28 -1.10
N ALA A 56 -3.48 -15.93 -0.20
CA ALA A 56 -4.79 -15.44 -0.57
C ALA A 56 -4.77 -13.98 -1.04
N THR A 57 -3.70 -13.23 -0.78
CA THR A 57 -3.61 -11.83 -1.17
C THR A 57 -2.73 -11.63 -2.42
N PRO A 58 -2.96 -10.57 -3.21
CA PRO A 58 -2.15 -10.26 -4.38
C PRO A 58 -0.91 -9.41 -4.05
N PHE A 59 -0.60 -9.21 -2.76
CA PHE A 59 0.47 -8.33 -2.32
C PHE A 59 1.84 -8.99 -2.50
N PHE A 60 2.83 -8.18 -2.83
CA PHE A 60 4.22 -8.62 -2.91
C PHE A 60 5.18 -7.51 -2.47
N THR A 61 6.46 -7.85 -2.36
CA THR A 61 7.55 -6.91 -2.10
C THR A 61 8.71 -7.16 -3.07
N ILE A 62 9.65 -6.22 -3.11
CA ILE A 62 10.91 -6.28 -3.85
C ILE A 62 12.04 -5.85 -2.90
N ASP A 63 13.29 -6.23 -3.18
CA ASP A 63 14.47 -5.88 -2.36
C ASP A 63 14.59 -4.37 -2.10
N HIS A 64 14.13 -3.54 -3.04
CA HIS A 64 14.11 -2.08 -2.89
C HIS A 64 13.21 -1.59 -1.74
N PHE A 65 12.33 -2.45 -1.21
CA PHE A 65 11.43 -2.16 -0.10
C PHE A 65 11.89 -2.79 1.22
N ASP A 66 13.10 -3.36 1.29
CA ASP A 66 13.66 -3.89 2.53
C ASP A 66 13.83 -2.79 3.58
N GLY A 67 13.37 -3.04 4.80
CA GLY A 67 13.32 -2.02 5.87
C GLY A 67 12.25 -0.95 5.66
N TYR A 68 11.36 -1.10 4.66
CA TYR A 68 10.28 -0.17 4.39
C TYR A 68 8.92 -0.86 4.48
N ALA A 69 8.12 -0.44 5.47
CA ALA A 69 6.77 -0.93 5.76
C ALA A 69 5.76 -0.48 4.69
N ALA A 70 5.78 -1.17 3.55
CA ALA A 70 4.81 -1.03 2.48
C ALA A 70 4.80 -2.26 1.58
N VAL A 71 3.66 -2.53 0.96
CA VAL A 71 3.46 -3.59 -0.04
C VAL A 71 3.27 -3.00 -1.43
N LEU A 72 3.54 -3.81 -2.45
CA LEU A 72 3.20 -3.56 -3.84
C LEU A 72 2.00 -4.43 -4.24
N VAL A 73 1.15 -3.91 -5.11
CA VAL A 73 0.06 -4.64 -5.74
C VAL A 73 -0.17 -4.13 -7.16
N GLN A 74 -0.45 -5.02 -8.09
CA GLN A 74 -0.92 -4.65 -9.43
C GLN A 74 -2.37 -4.17 -9.34
N GLN A 75 -2.68 -3.00 -9.90
CA GLN A 75 -4.04 -2.47 -9.87
C GLN A 75 -5.05 -3.43 -10.51
N SER A 76 -4.63 -4.14 -11.56
CA SER A 76 -5.42 -5.17 -12.23
C SER A 76 -5.87 -6.32 -11.31
N ARG A 77 -5.13 -6.57 -10.21
CA ARG A 77 -5.36 -7.67 -9.26
C ARG A 77 -6.12 -7.25 -7.99
N LEU A 78 -6.41 -5.96 -7.81
CA LEU A 78 -7.15 -5.48 -6.64
C LEU A 78 -8.54 -6.12 -6.49
N GLY A 79 -9.13 -6.59 -7.59
CA GLY A 79 -10.41 -7.31 -7.56
C GLY A 79 -10.35 -8.71 -6.94
N GLU A 80 -9.17 -9.23 -6.64
CA GLU A 80 -8.98 -10.49 -5.91
C GLU A 80 -9.32 -10.34 -4.41
N LEU A 81 -9.25 -9.11 -3.88
CA LEU A 81 -9.55 -8.81 -2.49
C LEU A 81 -11.04 -8.52 -2.29
N GLY A 82 -11.55 -8.86 -1.10
CA GLY A 82 -12.87 -8.39 -0.67
C GLY A 82 -12.89 -6.85 -0.54
N ARG A 83 -14.04 -6.22 -0.79
CA ARG A 83 -14.19 -4.77 -0.61
C ARG A 83 -13.85 -4.33 0.81
N ASP A 84 -14.34 -5.07 1.80
CA ASP A 84 -14.20 -4.70 3.22
C ASP A 84 -12.77 -4.95 3.69
N GLU A 85 -12.15 -6.06 3.28
CA GLU A 85 -10.73 -6.35 3.49
C GLU A 85 -9.84 -5.25 2.89
N LEU A 86 -10.06 -4.87 1.63
CA LEU A 86 -9.32 -3.77 1.01
C LEU A 86 -9.55 -2.44 1.76
N ALA A 87 -10.78 -2.18 2.22
CA ALA A 87 -11.08 -0.98 2.99
C ALA A 87 -10.33 -0.94 4.33
N GLU A 88 -10.21 -2.07 5.03
CA GLU A 88 -9.42 -2.18 6.27
C GLU A 88 -7.94 -1.88 6.02
N ILE A 89 -7.33 -2.53 5.01
CA ILE A 89 -5.93 -2.31 4.63
C ILE A 89 -5.66 -0.84 4.29
N ILE A 90 -6.55 -0.20 3.51
CA ILE A 90 -6.41 1.22 3.16
C ILE A 90 -6.63 2.12 4.38
N THR A 91 -7.50 1.74 5.30
CA THR A 91 -7.74 2.49 6.54
C THR A 91 -6.52 2.47 7.45
N ASP A 92 -5.86 1.33 7.59
CA ASP A 92 -4.62 1.19 8.37
C ASP A 92 -3.45 1.97 7.73
N ALA A 93 -3.33 1.90 6.41
CA ALA A 93 -2.38 2.71 5.65
C ALA A 93 -2.60 4.20 5.90
N TRP A 94 -3.87 4.64 5.87
CA TRP A 94 -4.25 6.02 6.15
C TRP A 94 -3.92 6.42 7.59
N ALA A 95 -4.30 5.61 8.58
CA ALA A 95 -4.09 5.89 9.99
C ALA A 95 -2.60 6.01 10.34
N THR A 96 -1.76 5.21 9.71
CA THR A 96 -0.29 5.27 9.82
C THR A 96 0.29 6.62 9.41
N ARG A 97 -0.35 7.31 8.47
CA ARG A 97 0.13 8.58 7.91
C ARG A 97 -0.62 9.79 8.45
N ALA A 98 -1.85 9.61 8.88
CA ALA A 98 -2.74 10.66 9.33
C ALA A 98 -2.27 11.30 10.66
N PRO A 99 -2.53 12.61 10.88
CA PRO A 99 -2.33 13.21 12.19
C PRO A 99 -3.22 12.55 13.24
N LYS A 100 -2.71 12.32 14.46
CA LYS A 100 -3.45 11.66 15.57
C LYS A 100 -4.85 12.22 15.81
N ARG A 101 -5.01 13.54 15.74
CA ARG A 101 -6.32 14.20 15.90
C ARG A 101 -7.32 13.76 14.84
N LEU A 102 -6.87 13.62 13.60
CA LEU A 102 -7.73 13.22 12.48
C LEU A 102 -8.10 11.74 12.58
N VAL A 103 -7.15 10.89 13.00
CA VAL A 103 -7.42 9.47 13.28
C VAL A 103 -8.52 9.35 14.34
N LYS A 104 -8.38 10.04 15.47
CA LYS A 104 -9.39 10.05 16.54
C LYS A 104 -10.76 10.55 16.05
N GLU A 105 -10.78 11.56 15.17
CA GLU A 105 -12.01 12.09 14.59
C GLU A 105 -12.73 11.10 13.67
N HIS A 106 -11.99 10.25 12.94
CA HIS A 106 -12.56 9.33 11.96
C HIS A 106 -12.82 7.92 12.51
N LEU A 107 -11.95 7.42 13.40
CA LEU A 107 -12.03 6.05 13.94
C LEU A 107 -12.57 5.99 15.38
N GLY A 108 -12.70 7.14 16.05
CA GLY A 108 -13.06 7.22 17.47
C GLY A 108 -11.87 6.98 18.40
N ASP A 109 -12.12 7.05 19.71
CA ASP A 109 -11.25 6.42 20.70
C ASP A 109 -11.62 4.94 20.72
N GLY A 110 -10.74 4.07 20.22
CA GLY A 110 -10.85 2.62 20.44
C GLY A 110 -10.77 2.27 21.91
#